data_AF-A0AAN8DDR5-F1
#
_entry.id   AF-A0AAN8DDR5-F1
#
_cell.length_a   1.000
_cell.length_b   1.000
_cell.length_c   1.000
_cell.angle_alpha   90.00
_cell.angle_beta   90.00
_cell.angle_gamma   90.00
#
_symmetry.space_group_name_H-M   'P 1'
#
loop_
_entity.id
_entity.type
_entity.pdbx_description
1 polymer ?
#
loop_
_entity_poly.entity_id
_entity_poly.type
_entity_poly.pdbx_seq_one_letter_code
_entity_poly.pdbx_strand_id
1 'polypeptide(L)'
;MYCASNGTVGKTCAWDSERSRTAVRHEPYSCQIIFRCTSTSKRMEHSVLDPSWDDDGIDIFELNDAQHSVAGSDSSALDVQERIDVTQQVFMQVFQDEVGKMRSLISSISQEWKKELQDLQEQVTQKIDVRFGERWSQVQEELAGREATLGQRFRDLGDSLSARLDLFHTLIPQGPPATQPEADQRQEEPCSQTPPPAGAVAPPPSPPSSPSPSSPASPQAVRTSPGSQTPSPMVQRTEAKSLEELDADLAEALRPHYSENITPLEKLSSLQRAFFLWKLDVMQIKDTKDLNQKATVIAIDGEEKGIWLPDWRPKETTCLQAYLAERIKSALRKRRRSDQLKCDLHTKFRRFFNPDQD
;
A
#
# COMPACT_ATOMS: atom_id res chain seq x y z
N MET A 1 -15.94 28.35 -45.22
CA MET A 1 -17.13 28.29 -44.33
C MET A 1 -17.14 26.92 -43.68
N TYR A 2 -16.84 26.84 -42.39
CA TYR A 2 -17.09 25.64 -41.59
C TYR A 2 -17.78 26.10 -40.30
N CYS A 3 -19.00 25.61 -40.10
CA CYS A 3 -19.83 25.95 -38.95
C CYS A 3 -19.37 25.20 -37.70
N ALA A 4 -19.31 25.94 -36.61
CA ALA A 4 -19.24 25.44 -35.25
C ALA A 4 -20.56 24.77 -34.84
N SER A 5 -20.49 23.84 -33.88
CA SER A 5 -21.64 23.47 -33.05
C SER A 5 -21.15 23.03 -31.67
N ASN A 6 -21.44 23.89 -30.69
CA ASN A 6 -21.35 23.63 -29.27
C ASN A 6 -22.49 22.70 -28.84
N GLY A 7 -22.21 21.80 -27.89
CA GLY A 7 -23.22 20.97 -27.23
C GLY A 7 -22.90 20.82 -25.74
N THR A 8 -23.46 21.71 -24.94
CA THR A 8 -23.45 21.71 -23.47
C THR A 8 -24.49 20.71 -22.96
N VAL A 9 -24.12 19.81 -22.03
CA VAL A 9 -25.09 18.95 -21.32
C VAL A 9 -24.88 19.11 -19.82
N GLY A 10 -25.82 19.79 -19.17
CA GLY A 10 -26.03 19.70 -17.72
C GLY A 10 -26.93 18.50 -17.42
N LYS A 11 -26.58 17.71 -16.39
CA LYS A 11 -27.46 16.69 -15.80
C LYS A 11 -27.44 16.86 -14.28
N THR A 12 -28.56 17.30 -13.75
CA THR A 12 -28.95 17.22 -12.34
C THR A 12 -29.41 15.79 -12.04
N CYS A 13 -28.88 15.16 -10.99
CA CYS A 13 -29.38 13.90 -10.48
C CYS A 13 -30.38 14.19 -9.34
N ALA A 14 -31.68 14.13 -9.65
CA ALA A 14 -32.69 13.80 -8.66
C ALA A 14 -33.00 12.30 -8.86
N TRP A 15 -32.88 11.51 -7.79
CA TRP A 15 -33.36 10.13 -7.79
C TRP A 15 -34.40 9.99 -6.69
N ASP A 16 -35.62 9.77 -7.15
CA ASP A 16 -36.78 9.40 -6.37
C ASP A 16 -36.61 7.97 -5.85
N SER A 17 -37.03 7.77 -4.60
CA SER A 17 -36.86 6.54 -3.84
C SER A 17 -38.19 5.79 -3.84
N GLU A 18 -38.29 4.68 -4.58
CA GLU A 18 -39.42 3.77 -4.40
C GLU A 18 -39.04 2.29 -4.47
N ARG A 19 -39.06 1.69 -3.28
CA ARG A 19 -39.71 0.43 -2.92
C ARG A 19 -39.28 -0.84 -3.67
N SER A 20 -38.60 -1.71 -2.94
CA SER A 20 -38.85 -3.16 -2.97
C SER A 20 -38.64 -3.76 -1.58
N ARG A 21 -39.74 -4.23 -0.98
CA ARG A 21 -39.75 -5.03 0.24
C ARG A 21 -39.64 -6.50 -0.16
N THR A 22 -38.62 -7.20 0.31
CA THR A 22 -38.64 -8.65 0.46
C THR A 22 -38.27 -9.00 1.89
N ALA A 23 -39.19 -9.66 2.57
CA ALA A 23 -39.05 -10.14 3.93
C ALA A 23 -38.14 -11.37 3.93
N VAL A 24 -37.07 -11.34 4.72
CA VAL A 24 -36.25 -12.51 5.04
C VAL A 24 -36.52 -12.86 6.50
N ARG A 25 -37.00 -14.09 6.70
CA ARG A 25 -37.21 -14.68 8.02
C ARG A 25 -35.86 -14.95 8.68
N HIS A 26 -35.76 -14.58 9.95
CA HIS A 26 -34.70 -14.95 10.87
C HIS A 26 -34.81 -16.43 11.27
N GLU A 27 -33.74 -17.19 11.09
CA GLU A 27 -33.45 -18.38 11.89
C GLU A 27 -32.10 -18.18 12.63
N PRO A 28 -31.95 -18.73 13.86
CA PRO A 28 -30.79 -18.47 14.70
C PRO A 28 -29.59 -19.35 14.34
N TYR A 29 -28.42 -18.72 14.38
CA TYR A 29 -27.10 -19.30 14.09
C TYR A 29 -26.69 -20.39 15.08
N SER A 30 -26.36 -21.57 14.56
CA SER A 30 -25.50 -22.56 15.21
C SER A 30 -24.09 -22.44 14.59
N CYS A 31 -23.09 -22.15 15.42
CA CYS A 31 -21.70 -22.02 15.00
C CYS A 31 -21.06 -23.41 14.85
N GLN A 32 -20.96 -23.92 13.62
CA GLN A 32 -19.99 -24.95 13.29
C GLN A 32 -18.74 -24.28 12.68
N ILE A 33 -17.62 -24.40 13.38
CA ILE A 33 -16.30 -24.03 12.88
C ILE A 33 -15.85 -25.15 11.94
N ILE A 34 -15.95 -24.91 10.63
CA ILE A 34 -15.38 -25.79 9.59
C ILE A 34 -14.07 -25.15 9.11
N PHE A 35 -12.94 -25.75 9.47
CA PHE A 35 -11.65 -25.43 8.86
C PHE A 35 -11.59 -26.04 7.45
N ARG A 36 -11.83 -25.23 6.42
CA ARG A 36 -11.50 -25.58 5.03
C ARG A 36 -10.13 -25.01 4.68
N CYS A 37 -9.14 -25.89 4.67
CA CYS A 37 -7.83 -25.62 4.09
C CYS A 37 -7.92 -25.83 2.57
N THR A 38 -7.97 -24.76 1.77
CA THR A 38 -7.85 -24.86 0.31
C THR A 38 -6.48 -24.32 -0.12
N SER A 39 -5.49 -25.20 -0.08
CA SER A 39 -4.23 -25.03 -0.80
C SER A 39 -4.51 -25.27 -2.29
N THR A 40 -4.27 -24.27 -3.14
CA THR A 40 -4.25 -24.45 -4.60
C THR A 40 -2.89 -24.05 -5.13
N SER A 41 -2.04 -25.06 -5.34
CA SER A 41 -0.81 -24.94 -6.12
C SER A 41 -0.79 -26.03 -7.21
N LYS A 42 -0.91 -25.54 -8.45
CA LYS A 42 -0.50 -26.08 -9.76
C LYS A 42 -0.58 -27.59 -10.08
N ARG A 43 -1.56 -27.85 -10.96
CA ARG A 43 -1.50 -28.60 -12.24
C ARG A 43 -0.12 -29.11 -12.67
N MET A 44 0.02 -30.44 -12.67
CA MET A 44 0.89 -31.18 -13.58
C MET A 44 0.05 -32.35 -14.12
N GLU A 45 -0.16 -32.38 -15.43
CA GLU A 45 -0.98 -33.36 -16.12
C GLU A 45 -0.15 -34.64 -16.35
N HIS A 46 -0.57 -35.75 -15.74
CA HIS A 46 -0.25 -37.08 -16.24
C HIS A 46 -1.50 -37.96 -16.15
N SER A 47 -1.79 -38.56 -17.30
CA SER A 47 -2.91 -39.44 -17.61
C SER A 47 -2.84 -40.81 -16.92
N VAL A 48 -4.03 -41.37 -16.68
CA VAL A 48 -4.38 -42.81 -16.63
C VAL A 48 -4.05 -43.56 -15.34
N LEU A 49 -5.05 -43.70 -14.47
CA LEU A 49 -5.68 -44.96 -14.04
C LEU A 49 -6.78 -44.62 -13.03
N ASP A 50 -8.01 -45.09 -13.27
CA ASP A 50 -9.08 -45.16 -12.28
C ASP A 50 -8.63 -46.04 -11.10
N PRO A 51 -8.70 -45.56 -9.85
CA PRO A 51 -8.93 -46.41 -8.72
C PRO A 51 -10.39 -46.21 -8.28
N SER A 52 -11.16 -47.29 -8.33
CA SER A 52 -12.41 -47.41 -7.58
C SER A 52 -12.12 -47.07 -6.12
N TRP A 53 -12.76 -46.01 -5.62
CA TRP A 53 -12.81 -45.76 -4.18
C TRP A 53 -13.84 -46.74 -3.63
N ASP A 54 -13.35 -47.92 -3.28
CA ASP A 54 -14.02 -48.74 -2.30
C ASP A 54 -14.10 -47.95 -0.99
N ASP A 55 -15.29 -48.08 -0.42
CA ASP A 55 -15.82 -47.47 0.78
C ASP A 55 -15.05 -47.97 2.01
N ASP A 56 -13.89 -47.36 2.31
CA ASP A 56 -13.24 -47.53 3.61
C ASP A 56 -14.00 -46.73 4.65
N GLY A 57 -15.04 -47.38 5.16
CA GLY A 57 -15.80 -46.99 6.33
C GLY A 57 -14.85 -46.57 7.44
N ILE A 58 -14.99 -45.32 7.87
CA ILE A 58 -14.47 -44.87 9.15
C ILE A 58 -15.19 -45.73 10.20
N ASP A 59 -14.49 -46.72 10.74
CA ASP A 59 -14.85 -47.42 11.97
C ASP A 59 -14.93 -46.38 13.09
N ILE A 60 -16.09 -45.73 13.17
CA ILE A 60 -16.54 -45.00 14.34
C ILE A 60 -16.60 -46.04 15.43
N PHE A 61 -15.67 -45.95 16.39
CA PHE A 61 -15.64 -46.68 17.65
C PHE A 61 -17.03 -47.20 18.06
N GLU A 62 -17.33 -48.42 17.65
CA GLU A 62 -18.45 -49.19 18.16
C GLU A 62 -18.03 -49.55 19.59
N LEU A 63 -18.32 -48.65 20.53
CA LEU A 63 -18.36 -48.96 21.95
C LEU A 63 -19.43 -50.04 22.10
N ASN A 64 -19.01 -51.29 21.95
CA ASN A 64 -19.78 -52.44 22.35
C ASN A 64 -20.06 -52.27 23.84
N ASP A 65 -21.29 -51.85 24.14
CA ASP A 65 -21.97 -52.07 25.42
C ASP A 65 -22.13 -53.58 25.62
N ALA A 66 -21.01 -54.25 25.87
CA ALA A 66 -20.99 -55.58 26.44
C ALA A 66 -21.45 -55.43 27.90
N GLN A 67 -22.76 -55.43 28.09
CA GLN A 67 -23.40 -55.64 29.39
C GLN A 67 -23.07 -57.04 29.88
N HIS A 68 -21.86 -57.23 30.41
CA HIS A 68 -21.55 -58.36 31.26
C HIS A 68 -22.29 -58.15 32.59
N SER A 69 -23.48 -58.73 32.65
CA SER A 69 -24.23 -58.94 33.89
C SER A 69 -23.44 -59.91 34.78
N VAL A 70 -22.44 -59.37 35.49
CA VAL A 70 -21.74 -60.05 36.58
C VAL A 70 -22.51 -59.72 37.85
N ALA A 71 -23.47 -60.59 38.16
CA ALA A 71 -24.11 -60.60 39.46
C ALA A 71 -23.08 -61.06 40.52
N GLY A 72 -22.92 -60.27 41.58
CA GLY A 72 -22.37 -60.75 42.84
C GLY A 72 -20.85 -60.72 42.96
N SER A 73 -20.28 -59.51 43.01
CA SER A 73 -19.13 -59.27 43.88
C SER A 73 -19.22 -57.83 44.35
N ASP A 74 -19.19 -57.65 45.66
CA ASP A 74 -19.12 -56.36 46.34
C ASP A 74 -17.79 -55.67 45.97
N SER A 75 -17.71 -55.17 44.74
CA SER A 75 -16.64 -54.28 44.32
C SER A 75 -16.90 -52.97 45.05
N SER A 76 -16.12 -52.76 46.10
CA SER A 76 -16.17 -51.57 46.94
C SER A 76 -16.13 -50.33 46.06
N ALA A 77 -17.04 -49.37 46.27
CA ALA A 77 -17.15 -48.13 45.50
C ALA A 77 -15.82 -47.34 45.38
N LEU A 78 -14.83 -47.63 46.23
CA LEU A 78 -13.46 -47.15 46.12
C LEU A 78 -12.73 -47.61 44.82
N ASP A 79 -13.00 -48.83 44.32
CA ASP A 79 -12.39 -49.38 43.09
C ASP A 79 -12.88 -48.66 41.82
N VAL A 80 -14.11 -48.15 41.82
CA VAL A 80 -14.64 -47.40 40.67
C VAL A 80 -14.01 -46.02 40.56
N GLN A 81 -13.85 -45.31 41.68
CA GLN A 81 -13.20 -43.99 41.68
C GLN A 81 -11.72 -44.09 41.30
N GLU A 82 -11.01 -45.10 41.82
CA GLU A 82 -9.61 -45.34 41.47
C GLU A 82 -9.43 -45.60 39.96
N ARG A 83 -10.34 -46.37 39.34
CA ARG A 83 -10.32 -46.58 37.88
C ARG A 83 -10.59 -45.31 37.09
N ILE A 84 -11.51 -44.46 37.55
CA ILE A 84 -11.78 -43.16 36.92
C ILE A 84 -10.53 -42.28 37.00
N ASP A 85 -9.91 -42.19 38.17
CA ASP A 85 -8.73 -41.35 38.40
C ASP A 85 -7.54 -41.83 37.54
N VAL A 86 -7.29 -43.15 37.48
CA VAL A 86 -6.26 -43.74 36.63
C VAL A 86 -6.54 -43.48 35.15
N THR A 87 -7.78 -43.66 34.70
CA THR A 87 -8.17 -43.42 33.30
C THR A 87 -7.99 -41.95 32.93
N GLN A 88 -8.40 -41.04 33.80
CA GLN A 88 -8.22 -39.61 33.60
C GLN A 88 -6.73 -39.23 33.58
N GLN A 89 -5.92 -39.82 34.45
CA GLN A 89 -4.48 -39.60 34.49
C GLN A 89 -3.80 -40.07 33.19
N VAL A 90 -4.12 -41.28 32.72
CA VAL A 90 -3.58 -41.82 31.46
C VAL A 90 -4.01 -40.95 30.28
N PHE A 91 -5.28 -40.55 30.21
CA PHE A 91 -5.77 -39.67 29.16
C PHE A 91 -5.02 -38.33 29.15
N MET A 92 -4.87 -37.69 30.31
CA MET A 92 -4.15 -36.42 30.42
C MET A 92 -2.67 -36.55 30.02
N GLN A 93 -2.04 -37.68 30.34
CA GLN A 93 -0.65 -37.96 29.96
C GLN A 93 -0.51 -38.14 28.44
N VAL A 94 -1.39 -38.94 27.82
CA VAL A 94 -1.40 -39.14 26.36
C VAL A 94 -1.68 -37.82 25.64
N PHE A 95 -2.64 -37.03 26.14
CA PHE A 95 -2.96 -35.72 25.57
C PHE A 95 -1.78 -34.76 25.65
N GLN A 96 -1.08 -34.70 26.78
CA GLN A 96 0.11 -33.84 26.94
C GLN A 96 1.26 -34.26 26.04
N ASP A 97 1.50 -35.57 25.89
CA ASP A 97 2.53 -36.11 24.99
C ASP A 97 2.22 -35.72 23.54
N GLU A 98 0.97 -35.89 23.10
CA GLU A 98 0.58 -35.60 21.72
C GLU A 98 0.60 -34.09 21.41
N VAL A 99 0.17 -33.25 22.36
CA VAL A 99 0.33 -31.79 22.25
C VAL A 99 1.81 -31.40 22.27
N GLY A 100 2.66 -32.15 22.98
CA GLY A 100 4.11 -31.99 22.96
C GLY A 100 4.71 -32.25 21.57
N LYS A 101 4.34 -33.38 20.95
CA LYS A 101 4.76 -33.74 19.57
C LYS A 101 4.28 -32.71 18.55
N MET A 102 3.02 -32.28 18.63
CA MET A 102 2.49 -31.23 17.75
C MET A 102 3.25 -29.92 17.89
N ARG A 103 3.57 -29.49 19.12
CA ARG A 103 4.39 -28.28 19.35
C ARG A 103 5.79 -28.42 18.78
N SER A 104 6.42 -29.59 18.93
CA SER A 104 7.74 -29.87 18.35
C SER A 104 7.70 -29.82 16.81
N LEU A 105 6.68 -30.40 16.19
CA LEU A 105 6.51 -30.40 14.74
C LEU A 105 6.29 -28.99 14.19
N ILE A 106 5.41 -28.20 14.82
CA ILE A 106 5.17 -26.79 14.46
C ILE A 106 6.47 -25.98 14.58
N SER A 107 7.25 -26.22 15.64
CA SER A 107 8.54 -25.54 15.82
C SER A 107 9.53 -25.91 14.72
N SER A 108 9.62 -27.20 14.35
CA SER A 108 10.49 -27.67 13.26
C SER A 108 10.13 -27.03 11.93
N ILE A 109 8.84 -27.06 11.55
CA ILE A 109 8.35 -26.44 10.31
C ILE A 109 8.63 -24.93 10.32
N SER A 110 8.41 -24.26 11.46
CA SER A 110 8.68 -22.83 11.58
C SER A 110 10.16 -22.49 11.40
N GLN A 111 11.08 -23.31 11.91
CA GLN A 111 12.53 -23.10 11.74
C GLN A 111 12.97 -23.35 10.29
N GLU A 112 12.43 -24.37 9.64
CA GLU A 112 12.71 -24.66 8.23
C GLU A 112 12.26 -23.51 7.33
N TRP A 113 11.02 -23.04 7.50
CA TRP A 113 10.51 -21.87 6.79
C TRP A 113 11.33 -20.60 7.04
N LYS A 114 11.76 -20.38 8.29
CA LYS A 114 12.61 -19.24 8.63
C LYS A 114 13.94 -19.29 7.88
N LYS A 115 14.55 -20.49 7.78
CA LYS A 115 15.78 -20.70 7.04
C LYS A 115 15.59 -20.46 5.54
N GLU A 116 14.55 -21.03 4.93
CA GLU A 116 14.26 -20.82 3.50
C GLU A 116 14.01 -19.34 3.17
N LEU A 117 13.31 -18.63 4.04
CA LEU A 117 13.05 -17.20 3.86
C LEU A 117 14.34 -16.38 3.94
N GLN A 118 15.26 -16.75 4.83
CA GLN A 118 16.57 -16.12 4.97
C GLN A 118 17.44 -16.39 3.73
N ASP A 119 17.52 -17.64 3.26
CA ASP A 119 18.26 -18.01 2.05
C ASP A 119 17.72 -17.26 0.82
N LEU A 120 16.39 -17.13 0.72
CA LEU A 120 15.75 -16.36 -0.36
C LEU A 120 16.08 -14.86 -0.27
N GLN A 121 16.07 -14.29 0.94
CA GLN A 121 16.46 -12.89 1.16
C GLN A 121 17.91 -12.64 0.74
N GLU A 122 18.83 -13.53 1.12
CA GLU A 122 20.24 -13.46 0.73
C GLU A 122 20.41 -13.56 -0.79
N GLN A 123 19.72 -14.52 -1.43
CA GLN A 123 19.75 -14.68 -2.88
C GLN A 123 19.20 -13.44 -3.62
N VAL A 124 18.10 -12.86 -3.15
CA VAL A 124 17.53 -11.65 -3.76
C VAL A 124 18.46 -10.46 -3.58
N THR A 125 19.04 -10.29 -2.39
CA THR A 125 20.00 -9.22 -2.09
C THR A 125 21.21 -9.32 -3.01
N GLN A 126 21.84 -10.50 -3.09
CA GLN A 126 23.00 -10.73 -3.96
C GLN A 126 22.67 -10.46 -5.44
N LYS A 127 21.48 -10.86 -5.90
CA LYS A 127 21.04 -10.62 -7.28
C LYS A 127 20.74 -9.16 -7.57
N ILE A 128 20.33 -8.38 -6.58
CA ILE A 128 20.16 -6.93 -6.70
C ILE A 128 21.55 -6.28 -6.76
N ASP A 129 22.46 -6.63 -5.87
CA ASP A 129 23.79 -6.05 -5.79
C ASP A 129 24.61 -6.29 -7.07
N VAL A 130 24.60 -7.52 -7.60
CA VAL A 130 25.31 -7.84 -8.86
C VAL A 130 24.73 -7.04 -10.03
N ARG A 131 23.40 -7.05 -10.21
CA ARG A 131 22.78 -6.32 -11.34
C ARG A 131 22.90 -4.81 -11.21
N PHE A 132 22.80 -4.29 -9.99
CA PHE A 132 22.96 -2.87 -9.74
C PHE A 132 24.41 -2.45 -9.96
N GLY A 133 25.38 -3.23 -9.49
CA GLY A 133 26.81 -3.00 -9.71
C GLY A 133 27.21 -3.03 -11.18
N GLU A 134 26.73 -4.00 -11.95
CA GLU A 134 26.96 -4.09 -13.41
C GLU A 134 26.36 -2.89 -14.15
N ARG A 135 25.09 -2.55 -13.88
CA ARG A 135 24.44 -1.39 -14.51
C ARG A 135 25.10 -0.07 -14.10
N TRP A 136 25.51 0.05 -12.84
CA TRP A 136 26.17 1.25 -12.36
C TRP A 136 27.53 1.44 -13.02
N SER A 137 28.33 0.37 -13.14
CA SER A 137 29.59 0.38 -13.87
C SER A 137 29.39 0.80 -15.33
N GLN A 138 28.36 0.27 -16.00
CA GLN A 138 28.03 0.64 -17.38
C GLN A 138 27.67 2.14 -17.51
N VAL A 139 26.88 2.67 -16.57
CA VAL A 139 26.53 4.09 -16.55
C VAL A 139 27.76 4.97 -16.30
N GLN A 140 28.68 4.55 -15.44
CA GLN A 140 29.94 5.26 -15.22
C GLN A 140 30.82 5.27 -16.47
N GLU A 141 30.91 4.14 -17.18
CA GLU A 141 31.66 4.06 -18.43
C GLU A 141 31.06 4.94 -19.53
N GLU A 142 29.73 4.95 -19.68
CA GLU A 142 29.03 5.82 -20.63
C GLU A 142 29.21 7.30 -20.29
N LEU A 143 29.16 7.67 -19.01
CA LEU A 143 29.42 9.02 -18.54
C LEU A 143 30.86 9.45 -18.83
N ALA A 144 31.84 8.60 -18.53
CA ALA A 144 33.25 8.87 -18.82
C ALA A 144 33.50 9.05 -20.32
N GLY A 145 32.88 8.22 -21.18
CA GLY A 145 32.97 8.35 -22.64
C GLY A 145 32.34 9.64 -23.16
N ARG A 146 31.21 10.07 -22.60
CA ARG A 146 30.56 11.35 -22.94
C ARG A 146 31.40 12.54 -22.50
N GLU A 147 32.00 12.49 -21.30
CA GLU A 147 32.89 13.53 -20.79
C GLU A 147 34.14 13.67 -21.67
N ALA A 148 34.77 12.56 -22.05
CA ALA A 148 35.90 12.56 -22.96
C ALA A 148 35.55 13.19 -24.33
N THR A 149 34.38 12.85 -24.87
CA THR A 149 33.88 13.41 -26.13
C THR A 149 33.63 14.92 -26.02
N LEU A 150 33.05 15.37 -24.90
CA LEU A 150 32.81 16.78 -24.64
C LEU A 150 34.12 17.56 -24.50
N GLY A 151 35.09 17.00 -23.77
CA GLY A 151 36.43 17.57 -23.63
C GLY A 151 37.16 17.72 -24.95
N GLN A 152 37.01 16.75 -25.87
CA GLN A 152 37.57 16.86 -27.22
C GLN A 152 36.93 18.01 -28.00
N ARG A 153 35.60 18.15 -27.97
CA ARG A 153 34.90 19.24 -28.66
C ARG A 153 35.33 20.62 -28.15
N PHE A 154 35.61 20.76 -26.85
CA PHE A 154 36.13 22.01 -26.29
C PHE A 154 37.55 22.32 -26.78
N ARG A 155 38.41 21.31 -26.92
CA ARG A 155 39.75 21.49 -27.52
C ARG A 155 39.64 21.91 -28.98
N ASP A 156 38.84 21.21 -29.77
CA ASP A 156 38.63 21.53 -31.19
C ASP A 156 38.07 22.96 -31.38
N LEU A 157 37.17 23.38 -30.48
CA LEU A 157 36.65 24.76 -30.47
C LEU A 157 37.75 25.78 -30.12
N GLY A 158 38.58 25.47 -29.12
CA GLY A 158 39.73 26.29 -28.74
C GLY A 158 40.71 26.48 -29.90
N ASP A 159 41.07 25.39 -30.57
CA ASP A 159 41.98 25.39 -31.73
C ASP A 159 41.37 26.21 -32.89
N SER A 160 40.08 26.06 -33.15
CA SER A 160 39.35 26.84 -34.16
C SER A 160 39.33 28.33 -33.85
N LEU A 161 39.10 28.71 -32.59
CA LEU A 161 39.15 30.10 -32.15
C LEU A 161 40.56 30.68 -32.25
N SER A 162 41.58 29.93 -31.86
CA SER A 162 42.99 30.32 -31.98
C SER A 162 43.36 30.58 -33.43
N ALA A 163 43.01 29.66 -34.34
CA ALA A 163 43.28 29.83 -35.77
C ALA A 163 42.59 31.06 -36.37
N ARG A 164 41.37 31.40 -35.91
CA ARG A 164 40.68 32.62 -36.35
C ARG A 164 41.35 33.88 -35.82
N LEU A 165 41.83 33.88 -34.57
CA LEU A 165 42.57 35.00 -34.00
C LEU A 165 43.89 35.23 -34.75
N ASP A 166 44.62 34.17 -35.07
CA ASP A 166 45.86 34.27 -35.88
C ASP A 166 45.56 34.88 -37.25
N LEU A 167 44.47 34.47 -37.90
CA LEU A 167 44.02 35.06 -39.16
C LEU A 167 43.72 36.57 -39.01
N PHE A 168 43.01 36.96 -37.94
CA PHE A 168 42.75 38.37 -37.65
C PHE A 168 44.04 39.17 -37.45
N HIS A 169 45.04 38.61 -36.77
CA HIS A 169 46.34 39.25 -36.60
C HIS A 169 47.09 39.45 -37.93
N THR A 170 46.92 38.57 -38.90
CA THR A 170 47.49 38.76 -40.26
C THR A 170 46.76 39.81 -41.10
N LEU A 171 45.47 40.04 -40.83
CA LEU A 171 44.64 40.98 -41.60
C LEU A 171 44.72 42.42 -41.11
N ILE A 172 45.11 42.65 -39.85
CA ILE A 172 45.35 44.00 -39.34
C ILE A 172 46.73 44.43 -39.88
N PRO A 173 46.80 45.44 -40.76
CA PRO A 173 48.08 45.95 -41.23
C PRO A 173 48.85 46.46 -40.02
N GLN A 174 50.01 45.87 -39.76
CA GLN A 174 50.96 46.40 -38.79
C GLN A 174 51.26 47.83 -39.22
N GLY A 175 50.68 48.81 -38.53
CA GLY A 175 51.02 50.21 -38.69
C GLY A 175 52.54 50.38 -38.50
N PRO A 176 53.15 51.41 -39.10
CA PRO A 176 54.58 51.63 -39.03
C PRO A 176 55.04 51.56 -37.56
N PRO A 177 56.14 50.84 -37.26
CA PRO A 177 56.60 50.65 -35.90
C PRO A 177 56.80 52.01 -35.25
N ALA A 178 55.91 52.35 -34.31
CA ALA A 178 56.03 53.56 -33.54
C ALA A 178 57.30 53.45 -32.70
N THR A 179 58.27 54.28 -33.03
CA THR A 179 59.50 54.51 -32.27
C THR A 179 59.15 54.63 -30.78
N GLN A 180 59.61 53.68 -29.97
CA GLN A 180 59.40 53.72 -28.53
C GLN A 180 60.05 54.98 -27.94
N PRO A 181 59.32 55.82 -27.19
CA PRO A 181 59.95 56.71 -26.25
C PRO A 181 60.33 55.90 -25.00
N GLU A 182 61.64 55.88 -24.77
CA GLU A 182 62.29 55.57 -23.50
C GLU A 182 61.72 56.47 -22.41
N ALA A 183 60.85 55.95 -21.53
CA ALA A 183 60.45 56.66 -20.32
C ALA A 183 59.91 55.71 -19.24
N ASP A 184 60.74 55.60 -18.21
CA ASP A 184 60.43 55.49 -16.79
C ASP A 184 59.66 54.28 -16.24
N GLN A 185 60.43 53.48 -15.51
CA GLN A 185 59.98 52.62 -14.43
C GLN A 185 59.24 53.46 -13.38
N ARG A 186 57.93 53.24 -13.25
CA ARG A 186 57.25 53.44 -11.97
C ARG A 186 56.57 52.14 -11.55
N GLN A 187 57.09 51.60 -10.46
CA GLN A 187 56.42 50.65 -9.58
C GLN A 187 55.05 51.21 -9.22
N GLU A 188 53.98 50.47 -9.54
CA GLU A 188 52.71 50.61 -8.84
C GLU A 188 52.32 49.29 -8.19
N GLU A 189 51.85 49.44 -6.96
CA GLU A 189 51.64 48.44 -5.93
C GLU A 189 50.53 47.42 -6.23
N PRO A 190 50.55 46.25 -5.54
CA PRO A 190 49.52 45.23 -5.67
C PRO A 190 48.27 45.60 -4.86
N CYS A 191 47.24 46.11 -5.53
CA CYS A 191 45.91 46.26 -4.94
C CYS A 191 45.25 44.88 -4.74
N SER A 192 45.16 44.48 -3.48
CA SER A 192 44.39 43.32 -2.98
C SER A 192 42.89 43.54 -3.23
N GLN A 193 42.28 42.72 -4.09
CA GLN A 193 40.82 42.68 -4.24
C GLN A 193 40.21 41.58 -3.37
N THR A 194 39.54 42.02 -2.32
CA THR A 194 38.65 41.24 -1.45
C THR A 194 37.32 41.02 -2.15
N PRO A 195 36.76 39.79 -2.20
CA PRO A 195 35.43 39.55 -2.75
C PRO A 195 34.33 40.04 -1.79
N PRO A 196 33.18 40.54 -2.29
CA PRO A 196 32.09 41.01 -1.45
C PRO A 196 31.31 39.85 -0.80
N PRO A 197 30.71 40.06 0.39
CA PRO A 197 29.99 39.03 1.11
C PRO A 197 28.61 38.77 0.50
N ALA A 198 28.22 37.49 0.54
CA ALA A 198 26.92 36.98 0.11
C ALA A 198 25.78 37.68 0.87
N GLY A 199 24.81 38.20 0.11
CA GLY A 199 23.60 38.81 0.63
C GLY A 199 22.78 37.80 1.44
N ALA A 200 22.52 38.16 2.70
CA ALA A 200 21.52 37.53 3.54
C ALA A 200 20.13 37.82 2.96
N VAL A 201 19.47 36.80 2.45
CA VAL A 201 18.06 36.87 2.05
C VAL A 201 17.20 36.76 3.30
N ALA A 202 16.51 37.84 3.64
CA ALA A 202 15.55 37.90 4.73
C ALA A 202 14.30 37.04 4.41
N PRO A 203 13.69 36.37 5.41
CA PRO A 203 12.44 35.64 5.22
C PRO A 203 11.24 36.60 5.08
N PRO A 204 10.23 36.26 4.25
CA PRO A 204 9.03 37.09 4.08
C PRO A 204 8.10 37.07 5.31
N PRO A 205 7.34 38.15 5.54
CA PRO A 205 6.49 38.30 6.72
C PRO A 205 5.21 37.46 6.66
N SER A 206 4.80 36.94 7.81
CA SER A 206 3.56 36.17 8.00
C SER A 206 2.31 37.03 7.73
N PRO A 207 1.27 36.48 7.07
CA PRO A 207 0.02 37.20 6.88
C PRO A 207 -0.83 37.26 8.17
N PRO A 208 -1.63 38.33 8.35
CA PRO A 208 -2.33 38.63 9.58
C PRO A 208 -3.55 37.73 9.82
N SER A 209 -3.72 37.36 11.09
CA SER A 209 -4.93 36.77 11.64
C SER A 209 -6.15 37.63 11.32
N SER A 210 -7.24 36.99 10.88
CA SER A 210 -8.55 37.63 10.78
C SER A 210 -9.60 36.86 11.58
N PRO A 211 -10.62 37.58 12.09
CA PRO A 211 -11.27 37.27 13.36
C PRO A 211 -12.52 36.39 13.21
N SER A 212 -12.83 35.68 14.30
CA SER A 212 -14.10 34.99 14.52
C SER A 212 -15.28 35.96 14.49
N PRO A 213 -16.41 35.60 13.85
CA PRO A 213 -17.68 36.26 14.10
C PRO A 213 -18.38 35.60 15.29
N SER A 214 -18.57 36.39 16.34
CA SER A 214 -19.59 36.17 17.36
C SER A 214 -20.90 36.82 16.90
N SER A 215 -22.01 36.08 16.92
CA SER A 215 -23.27 36.55 17.52
C SER A 215 -24.32 35.43 17.64
N PRO A 216 -25.00 35.33 18.80
CA PRO A 216 -26.06 34.37 19.09
C PRO A 216 -27.47 35.00 18.99
N ALA A 217 -28.50 34.16 19.26
CA ALA A 217 -29.89 34.48 19.62
C ALA A 217 -30.82 34.89 18.45
N SER A 218 -32.08 34.46 18.30
CA SER A 218 -33.08 33.68 19.07
C SER A 218 -34.34 33.56 18.14
N PRO A 219 -35.57 33.20 18.57
CA PRO A 219 -36.05 31.93 19.14
C PRO A 219 -37.34 31.37 18.45
N GLN A 220 -37.63 30.10 18.75
CA GLN A 220 -38.95 29.47 18.97
C GLN A 220 -40.10 29.49 17.93
N ALA A 221 -40.60 28.29 17.60
CA ALA A 221 -41.97 27.80 17.92
C ALA A 221 -42.07 26.31 17.53
N VAL A 222 -41.87 25.36 18.45
CA VAL A 222 -42.90 24.64 19.24
C VAL A 222 -43.95 23.89 18.40
N ARG A 223 -43.88 22.54 18.44
CA ARG A 223 -45.00 21.62 18.74
C ARG A 223 -44.50 20.18 18.99
N THR A 224 -44.39 19.80 20.28
CA THR A 224 -45.03 18.64 20.97
C THR A 224 -45.43 17.42 20.11
N SER A 225 -45.12 16.14 20.37
CA SER A 225 -44.80 15.35 21.60
C SER A 225 -44.21 13.96 21.22
N PRO A 226 -44.26 12.87 22.04
CA PRO A 226 -43.18 12.44 22.92
C PRO A 226 -42.70 11.01 22.61
N GLY A 227 -41.38 10.84 22.50
CA GLY A 227 -40.74 9.53 22.59
C GLY A 227 -39.40 9.75 23.25
N SER A 228 -39.25 9.32 24.50
CA SER A 228 -38.00 9.36 25.25
C SER A 228 -36.95 8.51 24.55
N GLN A 229 -36.30 9.08 23.54
CA GLN A 229 -34.96 8.72 23.15
C GLN A 229 -34.05 9.62 23.97
N THR A 230 -33.38 9.04 24.95
CA THR A 230 -32.22 9.64 25.58
C THR A 230 -31.31 10.11 24.45
N PRO A 231 -31.06 11.43 24.27
CA PRO A 231 -30.13 11.88 23.25
C PRO A 231 -28.77 11.32 23.67
N SER A 232 -28.31 10.29 22.98
CA SER A 232 -26.90 9.90 23.06
C SER A 232 -26.09 11.18 22.93
N PRO A 233 -25.13 11.42 23.84
CA PRO A 233 -24.34 12.63 23.80
C PRO A 233 -23.83 12.78 22.38
N MET A 234 -24.12 13.93 21.77
CA MET A 234 -23.64 14.28 20.45
C MET A 234 -22.12 14.37 20.56
N VAL A 235 -21.45 13.22 20.45
CA VAL A 235 -20.00 13.11 20.49
C VAL A 235 -19.56 13.90 19.28
N GLN A 236 -18.99 15.07 19.53
CA GLN A 236 -18.34 15.86 18.50
C GLN A 236 -17.20 15.00 17.96
N ARG A 237 -17.45 14.31 16.85
CA ARG A 237 -16.45 13.47 16.21
C ARG A 237 -15.41 14.39 15.59
N THR A 238 -14.25 14.47 16.22
CA THR A 238 -13.05 15.06 15.63
C THR A 238 -12.44 14.09 14.65
N GLU A 239 -11.93 14.61 13.53
CA GLU A 239 -11.16 13.84 12.56
C GLU A 239 -9.90 13.30 13.24
N ALA A 240 -9.68 11.99 13.16
CA ALA A 240 -8.46 11.38 13.65
C ALA A 240 -7.27 11.87 12.81
N LYS A 241 -6.27 12.45 13.46
CA LYS A 241 -5.07 12.99 12.80
C LYS A 241 -3.94 11.98 12.72
N SER A 242 -3.94 11.00 13.62
CA SER A 242 -2.91 9.97 13.70
C SER A 242 -3.50 8.58 13.96
N LEU A 243 -2.67 7.54 13.85
CA LEU A 243 -3.09 6.15 14.04
C LEU A 243 -3.50 5.88 15.50
N GLU A 244 -2.88 6.59 16.45
CA GLU A 244 -3.06 6.44 17.89
C GLU A 244 -4.41 6.98 18.40
N GLU A 245 -5.05 7.86 17.63
CA GLU A 245 -6.37 8.41 17.93
C GLU A 245 -7.51 7.48 17.49
N LEU A 246 -7.19 6.41 16.75
CA LEU A 246 -8.15 5.41 16.32
C LEU A 246 -8.31 4.27 17.32
N ASP A 247 -9.41 3.54 17.16
CA ASP A 247 -9.61 2.25 17.78
C ASP A 247 -8.43 1.30 17.49
N ALA A 248 -7.96 0.56 18.50
CA ALA A 248 -6.72 -0.21 18.43
C ALA A 248 -6.73 -1.27 17.31
N ASP A 249 -7.86 -1.97 17.14
CA ASP A 249 -8.02 -2.99 16.11
C ASP A 249 -7.99 -2.37 14.71
N LEU A 250 -8.61 -1.19 14.56
CA LEU A 250 -8.57 -0.45 13.31
C LEU A 250 -7.15 0.05 13.02
N ALA A 251 -6.46 0.62 14.01
CA ALA A 251 -5.09 1.11 13.86
C ALA A 251 -4.15 -0.02 13.40
N GLU A 252 -4.25 -1.20 14.02
CA GLU A 252 -3.48 -2.39 13.62
C GLU A 252 -3.81 -2.83 12.18
N ALA A 253 -5.09 -2.86 11.81
CA ALA A 253 -5.52 -3.22 10.46
C ALA A 253 -5.07 -2.21 9.38
N LEU A 254 -4.92 -0.93 9.74
CA LEU A 254 -4.45 0.12 8.83
C LEU A 254 -2.93 0.17 8.69
N ARG A 255 -2.18 -0.32 9.68
CA ARG A 255 -0.72 -0.26 9.73
C ARG A 255 -0.01 -0.75 8.44
N PRO A 256 -0.43 -1.86 7.79
CA PRO A 256 0.20 -2.33 6.54
C PRO A 256 0.02 -1.38 5.35
N HIS A 257 -1.01 -0.53 5.40
CA HIS A 257 -1.36 0.42 4.33
C HIS A 257 -0.93 1.85 4.67
N TYR A 258 -0.49 2.09 5.90
CA TYR A 258 -0.07 3.40 6.36
C TYR A 258 1.31 3.75 5.81
N SER A 259 1.41 4.92 5.19
CA SER A 259 2.67 5.45 4.69
C SER A 259 2.74 6.93 5.04
N GLU A 260 3.80 7.31 5.75
CA GLU A 260 4.09 8.70 6.10
C GLU A 260 4.56 9.51 4.88
N ASN A 261 5.07 8.81 3.85
CA ASN A 261 5.54 9.41 2.61
C ASN A 261 4.35 9.72 1.68
N ILE A 262 3.56 10.73 2.03
CA ILE A 262 2.54 11.27 1.13
C ILE A 262 3.22 12.10 0.05
N THR A 263 3.02 11.72 -1.22
CA THR A 263 3.41 12.61 -2.31
C THR A 263 2.52 13.87 -2.27
N PRO A 264 3.06 15.09 -2.43
CA PRO A 264 2.30 16.34 -2.33
C PRO A 264 1.15 16.48 -3.33
N LEU A 265 1.04 15.56 -4.31
CA LEU A 265 -0.05 15.47 -5.27
C LEU A 265 -1.32 14.80 -4.70
N GLU A 266 -1.24 14.14 -3.54
CA GLU A 266 -2.36 13.42 -2.96
C GLU A 266 -3.22 14.33 -2.07
N LYS A 267 -4.54 14.29 -2.29
CA LYS A 267 -5.53 15.12 -1.61
C LYS A 267 -6.07 14.50 -0.32
N LEU A 268 -5.67 13.27 -0.02
CA LEU A 268 -6.07 12.53 1.17
C LEU A 268 -4.93 12.59 2.18
N SER A 269 -5.26 12.67 3.47
CA SER A 269 -4.27 12.43 4.52
C SER A 269 -3.72 11.00 4.44
N SER A 270 -2.56 10.74 5.06
CA SER A 270 -1.98 9.38 5.14
C SER A 270 -3.00 8.39 5.70
N LEU A 271 -3.73 8.82 6.73
CA LEU A 271 -4.70 7.99 7.41
C LEU A 271 -5.91 7.67 6.52
N GLN A 272 -6.46 8.68 5.85
CA GLN A 272 -7.56 8.52 4.90
C GLN A 272 -7.18 7.61 3.74
N ARG A 273 -5.95 7.74 3.23
CA ARG A 273 -5.43 6.87 2.18
C ARG A 273 -5.24 5.44 2.67
N ALA A 274 -4.68 5.24 3.86
CA ALA A 274 -4.50 3.93 4.47
C ALA A 274 -5.85 3.22 4.63
N PHE A 275 -6.84 3.92 5.19
CA PHE A 275 -8.20 3.44 5.34
C PHE A 275 -8.84 3.05 4.01
N PHE A 276 -8.71 3.92 3.00
CA PHE A 276 -9.22 3.63 1.66
C PHE A 276 -8.62 2.36 1.07
N LEU A 277 -7.30 2.18 1.16
CA LEU A 277 -6.61 1.01 0.61
C LEU A 277 -6.98 -0.27 1.37
N TRP A 278 -6.99 -0.22 2.69
CA TRP A 278 -7.45 -1.33 3.54
C TRP A 278 -8.88 -1.75 3.16
N LYS A 279 -9.79 -0.78 3.03
CA LYS A 279 -11.19 -1.07 2.73
C LYS A 279 -11.39 -1.65 1.33
N LEU A 280 -10.59 -1.22 0.35
CA LEU A 280 -10.56 -1.86 -0.99
C LEU A 280 -10.23 -3.35 -0.90
N ASP A 281 -9.28 -3.72 -0.04
CA ASP A 281 -8.83 -5.10 0.13
C ASP A 281 -9.83 -5.94 0.91
N VAL A 282 -10.38 -5.42 2.00
CA VAL A 282 -11.46 -6.06 2.78
C VAL A 282 -12.69 -6.34 1.90
N MET A 283 -13.09 -5.37 1.09
CA MET A 283 -14.23 -5.52 0.18
C MET A 283 -13.92 -6.32 -1.09
N GLN A 284 -12.65 -6.72 -1.29
CA GLN A 284 -12.15 -7.42 -2.48
C GLN A 284 -12.67 -6.84 -3.80
N ILE A 285 -12.60 -5.51 -3.95
CA ILE A 285 -13.13 -4.84 -5.14
C ILE A 285 -12.20 -5.16 -6.31
N LYS A 286 -12.66 -6.01 -7.23
CA LYS A 286 -11.91 -6.44 -8.43
C LYS A 286 -12.37 -5.74 -9.72
N ASP A 287 -13.59 -5.22 -9.73
CA ASP A 287 -14.20 -4.62 -10.92
C ASP A 287 -14.80 -3.24 -10.65
N THR A 288 -15.28 -2.63 -11.74
CA THR A 288 -15.92 -1.31 -11.73
C THR A 288 -17.45 -1.40 -11.65
N LYS A 289 -18.00 -2.55 -11.24
CA LYS A 289 -19.45 -2.67 -11.03
C LYS A 289 -19.79 -2.03 -9.70
N ASP A 290 -20.93 -1.34 -9.66
CA ASP A 290 -21.49 -0.73 -8.44
C ASP A 290 -20.52 0.21 -7.71
N LEU A 291 -19.65 0.92 -8.45
CA LEU A 291 -18.64 1.82 -7.89
C LEU A 291 -19.24 2.86 -6.93
N ASN A 292 -20.39 3.42 -7.29
CA ASN A 292 -21.06 4.41 -6.45
C ASN A 292 -21.53 3.81 -5.13
N GLN A 293 -22.10 2.60 -5.15
CA GLN A 293 -22.53 1.91 -3.93
C GLN A 293 -21.33 1.55 -3.05
N LYS A 294 -20.27 1.00 -3.65
CA LYS A 294 -19.01 0.69 -2.94
C LYS A 294 -18.40 1.96 -2.32
N ALA A 295 -18.40 3.07 -3.06
CA ALA A 295 -17.93 4.36 -2.58
C ALA A 295 -18.78 4.90 -1.42
N THR A 296 -20.10 4.71 -1.45
CA THR A 296 -20.99 5.06 -0.33
C THR A 296 -20.66 4.27 0.92
N VAL A 297 -20.46 2.95 0.79
CA VAL A 297 -20.09 2.10 1.94
C VAL A 297 -18.77 2.56 2.55
N ILE A 298 -17.76 2.84 1.73
CA ILE A 298 -16.46 3.34 2.20
C ILE A 298 -16.60 4.71 2.90
N ALA A 299 -17.47 5.59 2.39
CA ALA A 299 -17.73 6.89 2.99
C ALA A 299 -18.39 6.78 4.37
N ILE A 300 -19.48 5.99 4.47
CA ILE A 300 -20.22 5.77 5.71
C ILE A 300 -19.31 5.14 6.76
N ASP A 301 -18.63 4.05 6.42
CA ASP A 301 -17.74 3.36 7.36
C ASP A 301 -16.61 4.28 7.82
N GLY A 302 -16.02 5.09 6.94
CA GLY A 302 -14.97 6.01 7.34
C GLY A 302 -15.49 7.15 8.22
N GLU A 303 -16.73 7.60 8.03
CA GLU A 303 -17.37 8.60 8.91
C GLU A 303 -17.66 8.01 10.29
N GLU A 304 -18.16 6.77 10.35
CA GLU A 304 -18.36 6.05 11.61
C GLU A 304 -17.07 5.82 12.38
N LYS A 305 -15.96 5.58 11.67
CA LYS A 305 -14.63 5.38 12.24
C LYS A 305 -13.84 6.68 12.47
N GLY A 306 -14.43 7.86 12.22
CA GLY A 306 -13.78 9.16 12.43
C GLY A 306 -12.64 9.48 11.46
N ILE A 307 -12.57 8.76 10.34
CA ILE A 307 -11.61 9.00 9.24
C ILE A 307 -12.03 10.20 8.39
N TRP A 308 -13.34 10.38 8.21
CA TRP A 308 -13.93 11.51 7.52
C TRP A 308 -14.80 12.31 8.49
N LEU A 309 -14.78 13.63 8.38
CA LEU A 309 -15.84 14.45 8.95
C LEU A 309 -17.09 14.35 8.08
N PRO A 310 -18.31 14.46 8.63
CA PRO A 310 -19.56 14.41 7.84
C PRO A 310 -19.60 15.43 6.69
N ASP A 311 -19.05 16.62 6.95
CA ASP A 311 -18.95 17.72 5.99
C ASP A 311 -17.65 17.72 5.20
N TRP A 312 -16.81 16.70 5.35
CA TRP A 312 -15.56 16.62 4.62
C TRP A 312 -15.83 16.49 3.12
N ARG A 313 -15.21 17.38 2.34
CA ARG A 313 -15.31 17.40 0.87
C ARG A 313 -13.92 17.62 0.27
N PRO A 314 -13.53 16.86 -0.76
CA PRO A 314 -12.30 17.14 -1.49
C PRO A 314 -12.42 18.48 -2.21
N LYS A 315 -11.32 19.26 -2.27
CA LYS A 315 -11.28 20.62 -2.87
C LYS A 315 -11.81 20.74 -4.30
N GLU A 316 -11.87 19.64 -5.06
CA GLU A 316 -12.22 19.65 -6.49
C GLU A 316 -13.51 18.89 -6.83
N THR A 317 -14.21 18.32 -5.85
CA THR A 317 -15.41 17.52 -6.09
C THR A 317 -16.52 17.90 -5.14
N THR A 318 -17.74 17.96 -5.64
CA THR A 318 -18.93 18.35 -4.88
C THR A 318 -19.36 17.32 -3.84
N CYS A 319 -19.00 16.04 -4.02
CA CYS A 319 -19.30 14.98 -3.05
C CYS A 319 -18.14 14.00 -2.85
N LEU A 320 -17.95 13.55 -1.59
CA LEU A 320 -16.97 12.55 -1.19
C LEU A 320 -17.16 11.23 -1.97
N GLN A 321 -18.40 10.81 -2.19
CA GLN A 321 -18.72 9.57 -2.89
C GLN A 321 -18.19 9.55 -4.33
N ALA A 322 -18.40 10.61 -5.12
CA ALA A 322 -17.91 10.67 -6.50
C ALA A 322 -16.37 10.65 -6.54
N TYR A 323 -15.74 11.33 -5.59
CA TYR A 323 -14.29 11.30 -5.45
C TYR A 323 -13.78 9.89 -5.12
N LEU A 324 -14.39 9.21 -4.15
CA LEU A 324 -14.04 7.83 -3.80
C LEU A 324 -14.26 6.89 -5.00
N ALA A 325 -15.35 7.02 -5.75
CA ALA A 325 -15.59 6.21 -6.94
C ALA A 325 -14.49 6.35 -8.00
N GLU A 326 -14.03 7.57 -8.28
CA GLU A 326 -12.91 7.81 -9.19
C GLU A 326 -11.57 7.32 -8.61
N ARG A 327 -11.39 7.37 -7.29
CA ARG A 327 -10.23 6.77 -6.62
C ARG A 327 -10.22 5.25 -6.72
N ILE A 328 -11.36 4.58 -6.54
CA ILE A 328 -11.49 3.12 -6.73
C ILE A 328 -11.10 2.76 -8.16
N LYS A 329 -11.68 3.46 -9.16
CA LYS A 329 -11.36 3.25 -10.57
C LYS A 329 -9.88 3.45 -10.88
N SER A 330 -9.26 4.49 -10.31
CA SER A 330 -7.83 4.76 -10.46
C SER A 330 -6.97 3.67 -9.82
N ALA A 331 -7.34 3.20 -8.62
CA ALA A 331 -6.65 2.11 -7.93
C ALA A 331 -6.75 0.79 -8.73
N LEU A 332 -7.92 0.46 -9.27
CA LEU A 332 -8.13 -0.72 -10.12
C LEU A 332 -7.29 -0.64 -11.41
N ARG A 333 -7.24 0.53 -12.06
CA ARG A 333 -6.37 0.74 -13.23
C ARG A 333 -4.89 0.54 -12.88
N LYS A 334 -4.44 1.04 -11.73
CA LYS A 334 -3.07 0.82 -11.25
C LYS A 334 -2.78 -0.66 -10.99
N ARG A 335 -3.69 -1.40 -10.33
CA ARG A 335 -3.55 -2.85 -10.11
C ARG A 335 -3.43 -3.61 -11.43
N ARG A 336 -4.34 -3.38 -12.38
CA ARG A 336 -4.28 -4.01 -13.71
C ARG A 336 -2.96 -3.77 -14.45
N ARG A 337 -2.42 -2.54 -14.38
CA ARG A 337 -1.10 -2.24 -14.97
C ARG A 337 0.03 -2.98 -14.26
N SER A 338 -0.01 -3.06 -12.93
CA SER A 338 0.99 -3.80 -12.16
C SER A 338 0.94 -5.29 -12.48
N ASP A 339 -0.25 -5.89 -12.56
CA ASP A 339 -0.43 -7.29 -12.89
C ASP A 339 0.02 -7.58 -14.33
N GLN A 340 -0.29 -6.70 -15.28
CA GLN A 340 0.22 -6.79 -16.65
C GLN A 340 1.75 -6.75 -16.68
N LEU A 341 2.38 -5.81 -15.96
CA LEU A 341 3.83 -5.71 -15.87
C LEU A 341 4.45 -6.96 -15.24
N LYS A 342 3.81 -7.56 -14.23
CA LYS A 342 4.25 -8.83 -13.64
C LYS A 342 4.17 -9.97 -14.66
N CYS A 343 3.09 -10.07 -15.43
CA CYS A 343 2.96 -11.07 -16.50
C CYS A 343 4.01 -10.87 -17.60
N ASP A 344 4.24 -9.62 -18.02
CA ASP A 344 5.25 -9.28 -19.04
C ASP A 344 6.67 -9.62 -18.55
N LEU A 345 6.99 -9.27 -17.30
CA LEU A 345 8.28 -9.61 -16.68
C LEU A 345 8.45 -11.12 -16.54
N HIS A 346 7.42 -11.84 -16.10
CA HIS A 346 7.45 -13.28 -15.99
C HIS A 346 7.63 -13.95 -17.37
N THR A 347 6.98 -13.42 -18.40
CA THR A 347 7.12 -13.92 -19.78
C THR A 347 8.53 -13.67 -20.31
N LYS A 348 9.07 -12.45 -20.13
CA LYS A 348 10.46 -12.12 -20.51
C LYS A 348 11.46 -12.99 -19.76
N PHE A 349 11.24 -13.22 -18.48
CA PHE A 349 12.08 -14.10 -17.66
C PHE A 349 12.02 -15.53 -18.19
N ARG A 350 10.83 -16.08 -18.43
CA ARG A 350 10.67 -17.43 -18.99
C ARG A 350 11.42 -17.59 -20.32
N ARG A 351 11.28 -16.64 -21.26
CA ARG A 351 12.00 -16.64 -22.54
C ARG A 351 13.52 -16.56 -22.38
N PHE A 352 13.99 -15.79 -21.41
CA PHE A 352 15.43 -15.67 -21.15
C PHE A 352 16.04 -16.99 -20.67
N PHE A 353 15.31 -17.80 -19.89
CA PHE A 353 15.81 -19.09 -19.39
C PHE A 353 15.51 -20.27 -20.32
N ASN A 354 14.59 -20.14 -21.27
CA ASN A 354 14.23 -21.20 -22.22
C ASN A 354 14.11 -20.62 -23.64
N PRO A 355 15.23 -20.25 -24.28
CA PRO A 355 15.20 -19.64 -25.61
C PRO A 355 14.72 -20.61 -26.72
N ASP A 356 14.83 -21.92 -26.50
CA ASP A 356 14.55 -22.95 -27.51
C ASP A 356 13.13 -23.55 -27.43
N GLN A 357 12.24 -23.00 -26.58
CA GLN A 357 10.87 -23.52 -26.37
C GLN A 357 9.76 -22.73 -27.10
N ASP A 358 10.10 -21.74 -27.93
CA ASP A 358 9.12 -20.94 -28.69
C ASP A 358 8.94 -21.44 -30.14
#